data_AF-A0A1Y4CFW4-F1
#
_entry.id   AF-A0A1Y4CFW4-F1
#
_cell.length_a   1.000
_cell.length_b   1.000
_cell.length_c   1.000
_cell.angle_alpha   90.00
_cell.angle_beta   90.00
_cell.angle_gamma   90.00
#
_symmetry.space_group_name_H-M   'P 1'
#
loop_
_entity.id
_entity.type
_entity.pdbx_description
1 polymer ?
#
loop_
_entity_poly.entity_id
_entity_poly.type
_entity_poly.pdbx_seq_one_letter_code
_entity_poly.pdbx_strand_id
1 'polypeptide(L)' 'METIRIKVNNYYGNPSYYSVMPQEIFDALELASLQGEEYTTVNKDQFDNMIIEYNKKMKQWEQSKM' A
#
# COMPACT_ATOMS: atom_id res chain seq x y z
N MET A 1 18.14 -5.56 1.51
CA MET A 1 16.73 -5.15 1.38
C MET A 1 16.34 -4.48 2.68
N GLU A 2 15.95 -3.22 2.61
CA GLU A 2 15.44 -2.49 3.78
C GLU A 2 13.94 -2.77 3.94
N THR A 3 13.50 -2.93 5.18
CA THR A 3 12.10 -3.18 5.50
C THR A 3 11.56 -2.10 6.42
N ILE A 4 10.29 -1.74 6.24
CA ILE A 4 9.59 -0.78 7.08
C ILE A 4 8.36 -1.41 7.72
N ARG A 5 7.95 -0.83 8.84
CA ARG A 5 6.75 -1.24 9.57
C ARG A 5 5.59 -0.31 9.22
N ILE A 6 4.49 -0.87 8.72
CA ILE A 6 3.31 -0.12 8.30
C ILE A 6 2.06 -0.61 9.01
N LYS A 7 1.08 0.28 9.21
CA LYS A 7 -0.19 -0.05 9.86
C LYS A 7 -1.12 -0.75 8.88
N VAL A 8 -1.58 -1.96 9.22
CA VAL A 8 -2.35 -2.84 8.31
C VAL A 8 -3.61 -2.14 7.83
N ASN A 9 -4.42 -1.63 8.76
CA ASN A 9 -5.72 -1.00 8.47
C ASN A 9 -5.64 0.29 7.64
N ASN A 10 -4.46 0.86 7.42
CA ASN A 10 -4.31 2.04 6.55
C ASN A 10 -4.30 1.66 5.06
N TYR A 11 -3.93 0.41 4.74
CA TYR A 11 -3.68 -0.05 3.37
C TYR A 11 -4.52 -1.28 3.00
N TYR A 12 -4.64 -2.24 3.91
CA TYR A 12 -5.48 -3.42 3.72
C TYR A 12 -6.96 -3.05 3.77
N GLY A 13 -7.75 -3.58 2.85
CA GLY A 13 -9.18 -3.25 2.72
C GLY A 13 -9.48 -1.90 2.06
N ASN A 14 -8.47 -1.15 1.59
CA ASN A 14 -8.67 0.14 0.93
C ASN A 14 -8.47 0.02 -0.60
N PRO A 15 -9.56 0.06 -1.41
CA PRO A 15 -9.49 -0.08 -2.86
C PRO A 15 -8.64 0.97 -3.59
N SER A 16 -8.41 2.12 -2.96
CA SER A 16 -7.62 3.21 -3.54
C SER A 16 -6.19 2.77 -3.85
N TYR A 17 -5.64 1.84 -3.07
CA TYR A 17 -4.28 1.34 -3.24
C TYR A 17 -4.18 0.09 -4.11
N TYR A 18 -5.27 -0.65 -4.33
CA TYR A 18 -5.21 -1.97 -5.00
C TYR A 18 -4.62 -1.95 -6.41
N SER A 19 -4.82 -0.88 -7.19
CA SER A 19 -4.25 -0.82 -8.55
C SER A 19 -2.75 -0.53 -8.58
N VAL A 20 -2.14 -0.19 -7.44
CA VAL A 20 -0.71 0.16 -7.34
C VAL A 20 0.00 -0.70 -6.28
N MET A 21 -0.73 -1.56 -5.58
CA MET A 21 -0.23 -2.41 -4.50
C MET A 21 0.48 -3.63 -5.10
N PRO A 22 1.78 -3.82 -4.84
CA PRO A 22 2.49 -5.05 -5.19
C PRO A 22 1.91 -6.25 -4.46
N GLN A 23 1.93 -7.42 -5.12
CA GLN A 23 1.42 -8.68 -4.54
C GLN A 23 2.08 -9.00 -3.19
N GLU A 24 3.40 -8.81 -3.07
CA GLU A 24 4.13 -9.07 -1.82
C GLU A 24 3.67 -8.19 -0.65
N ILE A 25 3.26 -6.94 -0.94
CA ILE A 25 2.68 -6.05 0.07
C ILE A 25 1.26 -6.49 0.42
N PHE A 26 0.48 -6.91 -0.57
CA PHE A 26 -0.87 -7.44 -0.34
C PHE A 26 -0.83 -8.69 0.54
N ASP A 27 0.02 -9.66 0.23
CA ASP A 27 0.13 -10.92 0.98
C ASP A 27 0.56 -10.66 2.43
N ALA A 28 1.52 -9.75 2.65
CA ALA A 28 1.97 -9.36 3.99
C ALA A 28 0.88 -8.66 4.81
N LEU A 29 0.02 -7.87 4.14
CA LEU A 29 -1.12 -7.20 4.76
C LEU A 29 -2.26 -8.17 5.05
N GLU A 30 -2.56 -9.09 4.12
CA GLU A 30 -3.58 -10.13 4.28
C GLU A 30 -3.23 -11.06 5.45
N LEU A 31 -1.99 -11.56 5.50
CA LEU A 31 -1.52 -12.41 6.58
C LEU A 31 -1.62 -11.73 7.93
N ALA A 32 -1.14 -10.49 8.03
CA ALA A 32 -1.20 -9.70 9.26
C ALA A 32 -2.66 -9.45 9.69
N SER A 33 -3.55 -9.16 8.73
CA SER A 33 -4.98 -9.02 9.00
C SER A 33 -5.62 -10.31 9.50
N LEU A 34 -5.25 -11.47 8.94
CA LEU A 34 -5.76 -12.78 9.38
C LEU A 34 -5.27 -13.14 10.79
N GLN A 35 -4.08 -12.67 11.17
CA GLN A 35 -3.49 -12.88 12.50
C GLN A 35 -3.94 -11.84 13.53
N GLY A 36 -4.67 -10.80 13.13
CA GLY A 36 -5.11 -9.71 14.01
C GLY A 36 -3.98 -8.75 14.39
N GLU A 37 -2.93 -8.65 13.58
CA GLU A 37 -1.81 -7.75 13.81
C GLU A 37 -2.15 -6.31 13.38
N GLU A 38 -1.78 -5.33 14.21
CA GLU A 38 -1.98 -3.92 13.87
C GLU A 38 -0.96 -3.42 12.84
N TYR A 39 0.23 -4.03 12.80
CA TYR A 39 1.34 -3.61 11.95
C TYR A 39 1.98 -4.81 11.28
N THR A 40 2.37 -4.65 10.01
CA THR A 40 3.16 -5.63 9.27
C THR A 40 4.47 -5.01 8.79
N THR A 41 5.41 -5.86 8.38
CA THR A 41 6.71 -5.44 7.85
C THR A 41 6.76 -5.73 6.35
N VAL A 42 7.11 -4.73 5.56
CA VAL A 42 7.17 -4.84 4.09
C VAL A 42 8.49 -4.30 3.56
N ASN A 43 8.84 -4.66 2.33
CA ASN A 43 9.98 -4.09 1.63
C ASN A 43 9.76 -2.57 1.41
N LYS A 44 10.76 -1.77 1.80
CA LYS A 44 10.68 -0.31 1.74
C LYS A 44 10.58 0.21 0.30
N ASP A 45 11.40 -0.31 -0.60
CA ASP A 45 11.46 0.17 -1.98
C ASP A 45 10.14 -0.09 -2.72
N GLN A 46 9.54 -1.26 -2.49
CA GLN A 46 8.22 -1.59 -3.02
C GLN A 46 7.13 -0.68 -2.45
N PHE A 47 7.19 -0.40 -1.16
CA PHE A 47 6.22 0.47 -0.52
C PHE A 47 6.33 1.91 -1.00
N ASP A 48 7.54 2.46 -1.07
CA ASP A 48 7.78 3.81 -1.57
C ASP A 48 7.29 3.96 -3.01
N ASN A 49 7.56 2.97 -3.86
CA ASN A 49 7.05 2.93 -5.23
C ASN A 49 5.51 2.90 -5.28
N MET A 50 4.86 2.07 -4.45
CA MET A 50 3.39 2.04 -4.33
C MET A 50 2.82 3.43 -4.01
N ILE A 51 3.42 4.14 -3.04
CA ILE A 51 2.97 5.48 -2.62
C ILE A 51 3.22 6.53 -3.73
N ILE A 52 4.35 6.46 -4.43
CA ILE A 52 4.65 7.35 -5.57
C ILE A 52 3.60 7.17 -6.68
N GLU A 53 3.29 5.94 -7.06
CA GLU A 53 2.31 5.65 -8.11
C GLU A 53 0.89 6.04 -7.69
N TYR A 54 0.53 5.81 -6.42
CA TYR A 54 -0.73 6.30 -5.84
C TYR A 54 -0.84 7.82 -6.00
N ASN A 55 0.18 8.58 -5.58
CA ASN A 55 0.19 10.03 -5.64
C ASN A 55 0.10 10.55 -7.08
N LYS A 56 0.76 9.89 -8.04
CA LYS A 56 0.65 10.22 -9.47
C LYS A 56 -0.78 10.03 -9.97
N LYS A 57 -1.42 8.91 -9.63
CA LYS A 57 -2.80 8.60 -10.01
C LYS A 57 -3.78 9.62 -9.46
N MET A 58 -3.64 10.01 -8.19
CA MET A 58 -4.51 11.01 -7.57
C MET A 58 -4.36 12.38 -8.24
N LYS A 59 -3.13 12.83 -8.53
CA LYS A 59 -2.89 14.08 -9.25
C LYS A 59 -3.48 14.08 -10.66
N GLN A 60 -3.34 12.97 -11.40
CA GLN A 60 -3.94 12.83 -12.73
C GLN A 60 -5.47 12.89 -12.68
N TRP A 61 -6.08 12.24 -11.68
CA TRP A 61 -7.53 12.29 -11.48
C TRP A 61 -8.02 13.70 -11.15
N GLU A 62 -7.32 14.43 -10.28
CA GLU A 62 -7.65 15.84 -9.97
C GLU A 62 -7.58 16.73 -11.22
N GLN A 63 -6.53 16.57 -12.05
CA GLN A 63 -6.37 17.32 -13.28
C GLN A 63 -7.42 16.99 -14.33
N SER A 64 -7.91 15.74 -14.38
CA SER A 64 -8.95 15.31 -15.33
C SER A 64 -10.35 15.89 -15.04
N LYS A 65 -10.54 16.51 -13.87
CA LYS A 65 -11.81 17.13 -13.46
C LYS A 65 -11.90 18.64 -13.75
N MET A 66 -10.80 19.26 -14.20
CA MET A 66 -10.74 20.65 -14.63
C MET A 66 -11.10 20.78 -16.10
#